data_AF-A0ABD0P5S2-F1
#
_entry.id   AF-A0ABD0P5S2-F1
#
_cell.length_a   1.000
_cell.length_b   1.000
_cell.length_c   1.000
_cell.angle_alpha   90.00
_cell.angle_beta   90.00
_cell.angle_gamma   90.00
#
_symmetry.space_group_name_H-M   'P 1'
#
loop_
_entity.id
_entity.type
_entity.pdbx_description
1 polymer ?
#
loop_
_entity_poly.entity_id
_entity_poly.type
_entity_poly.pdbx_seq_one_letter_code
_entity_poly.pdbx_strand_id
1 'polypeptide(L)'
;VFSVFSPDRYKERMEEREKEGHLVSLIDMWGLAIEYLVQGKKKMGTLSDQQMALSKGQNPLPIYTALNMKNGKTACTIEAEWCEFTPYEVGFTKYGAFIPAQNFGSEYYLGHMVKKLPESGIYSLL
;
A
#
# COMPACT_ATOMS: atom_id res chain seq x y z
N VAL A 1 12.65 14.30 -23.60
CA VAL A 1 11.43 14.32 -22.76
C VAL A 1 11.12 12.97 -22.08
N PHE A 2 11.73 11.83 -22.48
CA PHE A 2 11.54 10.55 -21.77
C PHE A 2 12.85 9.83 -21.40
N SER A 3 13.75 10.47 -20.64
CA SER A 3 14.87 9.78 -19.97
C SER A 3 14.49 9.27 -18.57
N VAL A 4 13.18 9.20 -18.28
CA VAL A 4 12.58 8.97 -16.95
C VAL A 4 12.44 7.47 -16.62
N PHE A 5 12.35 6.61 -17.64
CA PHE A 5 12.27 5.17 -17.47
C PHE A 5 13.68 4.58 -17.57
N SER A 6 14.34 4.29 -16.44
CA SER A 6 15.43 3.32 -16.39
C SER A 6 14.83 1.96 -16.03
N PRO A 7 14.51 1.08 -17.00
CA PRO A 7 13.78 -0.16 -16.74
C PRO A 7 14.50 -1.06 -15.73
N ASP A 8 15.83 -1.02 -15.75
CA ASP A 8 16.70 -1.83 -14.90
C ASP A 8 16.49 -1.53 -13.41
N ARG A 9 16.31 -0.25 -13.04
CA ARG A 9 16.07 0.16 -11.64
C ARG A 9 14.71 -0.28 -11.11
N TYR A 10 13.69 -0.27 -11.98
CA TYR A 10 12.37 -0.80 -11.61
C TYR A 10 12.46 -2.31 -11.45
N LYS A 11 13.14 -2.99 -12.36
CA LYS A 11 13.32 -4.45 -12.28
C LYS A 11 14.02 -4.86 -10.98
N GLU A 12 15.10 -4.19 -10.60
CA GLU A 12 15.81 -4.45 -9.34
C GLU A 12 14.90 -4.27 -8.11
N ARG A 13 14.15 -3.15 -8.03
CA ARG A 13 13.17 -2.91 -6.94
C ARG A 13 12.08 -3.97 -6.87
N MET A 14 11.65 -4.49 -8.02
CA MET A 14 10.61 -5.52 -8.10
C MET A 14 11.15 -6.87 -7.66
N GLU A 15 12.39 -7.23 -8.07
CA GLU A 15 13.09 -8.42 -7.60
C GLU A 15 13.38 -8.37 -6.08
N GLU A 16 13.73 -7.21 -5.53
CA GLU A 16 13.88 -7.01 -4.08
C GLU A 16 12.57 -7.31 -3.33
N ARG A 17 11.44 -6.78 -3.81
CA ARG A 17 10.13 -7.01 -3.18
C ARG A 17 9.68 -8.46 -3.29
N GLU A 18 9.97 -9.12 -4.41
CA GLU A 18 9.72 -10.55 -4.57
C GLU A 18 10.54 -11.37 -3.56
N LYS A 19 11.82 -11.02 -3.36
CA LYS A 19 12.69 -11.64 -2.34
C LYS A 19 12.21 -11.40 -0.91
N GLU A 20 11.66 -10.22 -0.62
CA GLU A 20 11.01 -9.90 0.66
C GLU A 20 9.71 -10.70 0.87
N GLY A 21 9.18 -11.33 -0.18
CA GLY A 21 7.99 -12.17 -0.14
C GLY A 21 6.70 -11.42 -0.48
N HIS A 22 6.79 -10.22 -1.05
CA HIS A 22 5.64 -9.50 -1.56
C HIS A 22 5.20 -10.05 -2.92
N LEU A 23 3.89 -10.02 -3.17
CA LEU A 23 3.36 -10.25 -4.51
C LEU A 23 3.64 -9.02 -5.37
N VAL A 24 4.27 -9.24 -6.52
CA VAL A 24 4.69 -8.19 -7.44
C VAL A 24 3.71 -8.12 -8.60
N SER A 25 3.17 -6.93 -8.86
CA SER A 25 2.16 -6.69 -9.89
C SER A 25 2.48 -5.47 -10.75
N LEU A 26 1.67 -5.25 -11.80
CA LEU A 26 1.78 -4.04 -12.62
C LEU A 26 1.50 -2.76 -11.81
N ILE A 27 0.70 -2.86 -10.75
CA ILE A 27 0.36 -1.72 -9.87
C ILE A 27 1.63 -1.23 -9.15
N ASP A 28 2.49 -2.16 -8.72
CA ASP A 28 3.75 -1.80 -8.07
C ASP A 28 4.71 -1.07 -9.01
N MET A 29 4.71 -1.44 -10.30
CA MET A 29 5.48 -0.73 -11.32
C MET A 29 4.97 0.71 -11.51
N TRP A 30 3.65 0.89 -11.59
CA TRP A 30 3.03 2.20 -11.73
C TRP A 30 3.23 3.07 -10.49
N GLY A 31 3.09 2.52 -9.29
CA GLY A 31 3.34 3.23 -8.03
C GLY A 31 4.77 3.76 -7.97
N LEU A 32 5.77 2.94 -8.31
CA LEU A 32 7.17 3.39 -8.39
C LEU A 32 7.37 4.48 -9.46
N ALA A 33 6.63 4.42 -10.58
CA ALA A 33 6.73 5.43 -11.63
C ALA A 33 6.14 6.78 -11.16
N ILE A 34 5.02 6.75 -10.45
CA ILE A 34 4.41 7.94 -9.84
C ILE A 34 5.33 8.51 -8.75
N GLU A 35 5.91 7.66 -7.89
CA GLU A 35 6.91 8.07 -6.88
C GLU A 35 8.04 8.87 -7.53
N TYR A 36 8.58 8.37 -8.63
CA TYR A 36 9.65 9.05 -9.36
C TYR A 36 9.17 10.37 -9.98
N LEU A 37 7.96 10.43 -10.51
CA LEU A 37 7.41 11.66 -11.09
C LEU A 37 7.17 12.75 -10.03
N VAL A 38 6.75 12.36 -8.82
CA VAL A 38 6.43 13.30 -7.73
C VAL A 38 7.67 13.73 -6.94
N GLN A 39 8.53 12.78 -6.55
CA GLN A 39 9.69 13.05 -5.68
C GLN A 39 11.04 12.92 -6.37
N GLY A 40 11.06 12.60 -7.67
CA GLY A 40 12.29 12.42 -8.43
C GLY A 40 13.07 11.20 -7.94
N LYS A 41 14.26 11.44 -7.39
CA LYS A 41 15.14 10.37 -6.88
C LYS A 41 14.95 10.07 -5.39
N LYS A 42 14.15 10.86 -4.66
CA LYS A 42 13.93 10.65 -3.22
C LYS A 42 12.89 9.56 -3.00
N LYS A 43 13.20 8.62 -2.10
CA LYS A 43 12.25 7.57 -1.68
C LYS A 43 11.14 8.21 -0.86
N MET A 44 9.90 7.90 -1.18
CA MET A 44 8.74 8.32 -0.41
C MET A 44 8.71 7.55 0.91
N GLY A 45 8.21 8.20 1.97
CA GLY A 45 8.03 7.56 3.27
C GLY A 45 6.97 6.45 3.24
N THR A 46 6.82 5.76 4.36
CA THR A 46 5.74 4.80 4.54
C THR A 46 4.44 5.51 4.96
N LEU A 47 3.34 4.76 5.03
CA LEU A 47 2.08 5.30 5.52
C LEU A 47 2.20 5.64 7.02
N SER A 48 2.90 4.81 7.78
CA SER A 48 3.15 5.05 9.20
C SER A 48 4.05 6.25 9.50
N ASP A 49 4.98 6.59 8.61
CA ASP A 49 5.83 7.79 8.76
C ASP A 49 4.99 9.07 8.86
N GLN A 50 3.79 9.09 8.26
CA GLN A 50 2.88 10.23 8.32
C GLN A 50 2.36 10.51 9.75
N GLN A 51 2.44 9.54 10.67
CA GLN A 51 2.07 9.76 12.08
C GLN A 51 2.92 10.88 12.73
N MET A 52 4.18 11.04 12.31
CA MET A 52 5.04 12.13 12.80
C MET A 52 4.45 13.50 12.48
N ALA A 53 3.87 13.63 11.29
CA ALA A 53 3.20 14.84 10.80
C ALA A 53 1.83 15.08 11.46
N LEU A 54 1.35 14.16 12.31
CA LEU A 54 0.09 14.29 13.06
C LEU A 54 0.29 14.39 14.57
N SER A 55 1.50 14.10 15.07
CA SER A 55 1.80 13.97 16.50
C SER A 55 1.39 15.15 17.39
N LYS A 56 1.27 16.36 16.83
CA LYS A 56 0.87 17.58 17.55
C LYS A 56 -0.48 18.14 17.06
N GLY A 57 -1.23 17.38 16.27
CA GLY A 57 -2.47 17.86 15.64
C GLY A 57 -2.25 19.02 14.66
N GLN A 58 -1.02 19.17 14.16
CA GLN A 58 -0.65 20.28 13.28
C GLN A 58 -1.21 20.14 11.86
N ASN A 59 -1.53 18.91 11.44
CA ASN A 59 -2.13 18.60 10.16
C ASN A 59 -3.43 17.82 10.39
N PRO A 60 -4.42 17.97 9.50
CA PRO A 60 -5.59 17.11 9.51
C PRO A 60 -5.20 15.66 9.20
N LEU A 61 -5.97 14.71 9.72
CA LEU A 61 -5.77 13.28 9.49
C LEU A 61 -5.99 12.94 8.00
N PRO A 62 -4.96 12.45 7.26
CA PRO A 62 -5.16 11.95 5.92
C PRO A 62 -5.87 10.60 5.95
N ILE A 63 -6.87 10.44 5.10
CA ILE A 63 -7.63 9.21 4.91
C ILE A 63 -7.58 8.86 3.42
N TYR A 64 -7.02 7.71 3.09
CA TYR A 64 -7.01 7.16 1.73
C TYR A 64 -7.97 5.97 1.66
N THR A 65 -8.49 5.69 0.47
CA THR A 65 -9.49 4.63 0.28
C THR A 65 -9.16 3.80 -0.94
N ALA A 66 -9.30 2.49 -0.85
CA ALA A 66 -9.27 1.58 -1.99
C ALA A 66 -10.51 0.69 -2.01
N LEU A 67 -10.80 0.12 -3.18
CA LEU A 67 -11.86 -0.86 -3.34
C LEU A 67 -11.27 -2.27 -3.41
N ASN A 68 -11.68 -3.13 -2.48
CA ASN A 68 -11.46 -4.56 -2.58
C ASN A 68 -12.59 -5.17 -3.42
N MET A 69 -12.25 -5.65 -4.61
CA MET A 69 -13.22 -6.30 -5.50
C MET A 69 -13.27 -7.79 -5.18
N LYS A 70 -14.44 -8.27 -4.77
CA LYS A 70 -14.71 -9.70 -4.64
C LYS A 70 -15.41 -10.19 -5.89
N ASN A 71 -14.92 -11.30 -6.46
CA ASN A 71 -15.66 -12.03 -7.47
C ASN A 71 -16.92 -12.58 -6.82
N GLY A 72 -18.10 -12.10 -7.25
CA GLY A 72 -19.37 -12.56 -6.72
C GLY A 72 -19.59 -14.05 -7.00
N LYS A 73 -20.46 -14.67 -6.19
CA LYS A 73 -20.88 -16.08 -6.36
C LYS A 73 -21.65 -16.32 -7.67
N THR A 74 -22.10 -15.26 -8.33
CA THR A 74 -22.81 -15.25 -9.61
C THR A 74 -22.17 -14.26 -10.55
N ALA A 75 -22.14 -14.59 -11.85
CA ALA A 75 -21.46 -13.81 -12.91
C ALA A 75 -21.94 -12.35 -13.09
N CYS A 76 -22.95 -11.91 -12.33
CA CYS A 76 -23.57 -10.58 -12.45
C CYS A 76 -23.51 -9.70 -11.19
N THR A 77 -22.86 -10.15 -10.09
CA THR A 77 -22.74 -9.32 -8.89
C THR A 77 -21.27 -9.01 -8.61
N ILE A 78 -20.88 -7.75 -8.81
CA ILE A 78 -19.58 -7.24 -8.35
C ILE A 78 -19.81 -6.72 -6.94
N GLU A 79 -19.29 -7.42 -5.93
CA GLU A 79 -19.26 -6.91 -4.56
C GLU A 79 -17.95 -6.15 -4.36
N ALA A 80 -18.06 -4.84 -4.17
CA ALA A 80 -16.93 -3.97 -3.85
C ALA A 80 -17.00 -3.58 -2.37
N GLU A 81 -15.86 -3.66 -1.69
CA GLU A 81 -15.74 -3.33 -0.28
C GLU A 81 -14.72 -2.23 -0.10
N TRP A 82 -15.12 -1.17 0.60
CA TRP A 82 -14.23 -0.08 0.93
C TRP A 82 -13.20 -0.51 1.96
N CYS A 83 -11.93 -0.32 1.61
CA CYS A 83 -10.79 -0.43 2.50
C CYS A 83 -10.30 0.98 2.81
N GLU A 84 -10.24 1.32 4.09
CA GLU A 84 -9.74 2.60 4.58
C GLU A 84 -8.27 2.46 4.97
N PHE A 85 -7.48 3.50 4.67
CA PHE A 85 -6.08 3.59 4.99
C PHE A 85 -5.82 4.91 5.71
N THR A 86 -5.36 4.81 6.95
CA THR A 86 -4.88 5.95 7.73
C THR A 86 -3.45 5.67 8.18
N PRO A 87 -2.69 6.70 8.60
CA PRO A 87 -1.35 6.50 9.16
C PRO A 87 -1.30 5.55 10.36
N TYR A 88 -2.43 5.35 11.05
CA TYR A 88 -2.53 4.49 12.23
C TYR A 88 -2.98 3.08 11.88
N GLU A 89 -4.05 2.98 11.10
CA GLU A 89 -4.72 1.71 10.83
C GLU A 89 -5.22 1.61 9.40
N VAL A 90 -5.29 0.37 8.93
CA VAL A 90 -5.80 -0.02 7.62
C VAL A 90 -6.82 -1.12 7.82
N GLY A 91 -7.96 -1.05 7.15
CA GLY A 91 -8.98 -2.08 7.34
C GLY A 91 -10.28 -1.86 6.59
N PHE A 92 -11.24 -2.72 6.91
CA PHE A 92 -12.56 -2.73 6.29
C PHE A 92 -13.62 -2.26 7.28
N THR A 93 -14.18 -1.09 7.03
CA THR A 93 -15.26 -0.51 7.86
C THR A 93 -16.48 -1.43 7.92
N LYS A 94 -16.78 -2.14 6.82
CA LYS A 94 -17.88 -3.12 6.74
C LYS A 94 -17.76 -4.23 7.80
N TYR A 95 -16.55 -4.63 8.15
CA TYR A 95 -16.28 -5.73 9.07
C TYR A 95 -15.80 -5.27 10.45
N GLY A 96 -15.55 -3.97 10.62
CA GLY A 96 -14.91 -3.44 11.85
C GLY A 96 -13.53 -4.05 12.10
N ALA A 97 -12.85 -4.52 11.05
CA ALA A 97 -11.58 -5.23 11.14
C ALA A 97 -10.46 -4.33 10.63
N PHE A 98 -9.54 -3.99 11.54
CA PHE A 98 -8.44 -3.07 11.28
C PHE A 98 -7.12 -3.65 11.80
N ILE A 99 -6.04 -3.31 11.11
CA ILE A 99 -4.66 -3.65 11.47
C ILE A 99 -3.80 -2.38 11.49
N PRO A 100 -2.70 -2.34 12.25
CA PRO A 100 -1.76 -1.23 12.17
C PRO A 100 -1.21 -1.04 10.76
N ALA A 101 -1.04 0.20 10.32
CA ALA A 101 -0.56 0.53 8.98
C ALA A 101 0.79 -0.14 8.64
N GLN A 102 1.69 -0.26 9.62
CA GLN A 102 3.01 -0.91 9.44
C GLN A 102 2.92 -2.39 9.07
N ASN A 103 1.80 -3.03 9.38
CA ASN A 103 1.61 -4.45 9.19
C ASN A 103 0.79 -4.77 7.94
N PHE A 104 0.43 -3.75 7.16
CA PHE A 104 -0.27 -3.94 5.89
C PHE A 104 0.60 -4.76 4.92
N GLY A 105 0.00 -5.75 4.27
CA GLY A 105 0.68 -6.71 3.39
C GLY A 105 1.28 -7.93 4.10
N SER A 106 1.33 -7.96 5.43
CA SER A 106 1.74 -9.15 6.19
C SER A 106 0.72 -10.29 6.10
N GLU A 107 1.14 -11.52 6.39
CA GLU A 107 0.26 -12.70 6.35
C GLU A 107 -0.42 -12.93 7.72
N TYR A 108 -1.74 -13.14 7.69
CA TYR A 108 -2.55 -13.34 8.89
C TYR A 108 -3.32 -14.66 8.80
N TYR A 109 -3.49 -15.31 9.96
CA TYR A 109 -4.32 -16.50 10.13
C TYR A 109 -5.15 -16.36 11.40
N LEU A 110 -6.48 -16.46 11.27
CA LEU A 110 -7.43 -16.32 12.38
C LEU A 110 -7.23 -15.05 13.22
N GLY A 111 -6.88 -13.93 12.58
CA GLY A 111 -6.63 -12.65 13.26
C GLY A 111 -5.25 -12.52 13.89
N HIS A 112 -4.41 -13.55 13.85
CA HIS A 112 -3.04 -13.51 14.33
C HIS A 112 -2.06 -13.36 13.16
N MET A 113 -1.04 -12.51 13.32
CA MET A 113 0.02 -12.36 12.33
C MET A 113 0.92 -13.60 12.34
N VAL A 114 1.03 -14.27 11.19
CA VAL A 114 1.86 -15.47 11.02
C VAL A 114 3.23 -15.09 10.47
N LYS A 115 3.28 -14.15 9.53
CA LYS A 115 4.51 -13.69 8.90
C LYS A 115 4.46 -12.18 8.72
N LYS A 116 5.41 -11.49 9.34
CA LYS A 116 5.58 -10.05 9.17
C LYS A 116 6.36 -9.76 7.90
N LEU A 117 5.78 -8.96 7.01
CA LEU A 117 6.47 -8.38 5.86
C LEU A 117 6.86 -6.93 6.17
N PRO A 118 7.90 -6.38 5.52
CA PRO A 118 8.25 -4.97 5.66
C PRO A 118 7.11 -4.07 5.14
N GLU A 119 6.93 -2.92 5.78
CA GLU A 119 5.92 -1.95 5.35
C GLU A 119 6.27 -1.42 3.96
N SER A 120 5.30 -1.49 3.05
CA SER A 120 5.47 -0.92 1.72
C SER A 120 5.47 0.60 1.77
N GLY A 121 6.24 1.23 0.87
CA GLY A 121 6.20 2.67 0.71
C GLY A 121 4.79 3.14 0.30
N ILE A 122 4.47 4.40 0.60
CA ILE A 122 3.16 4.97 0.29
C ILE A 122 2.81 4.92 -1.21
N TYR A 123 3.82 4.81 -2.07
CA TYR A 123 3.64 4.62 -3.51
C TYR A 123 2.82 3.38 -3.87
N SER A 124 2.74 2.38 -2.99
CA SER A 124 1.89 1.20 -3.22
C SER A 124 0.40 1.49 -3.14
N LEU A 125 0.02 2.68 -2.62
CA LEU A 125 -1.35 3.17 -2.51
C LEU A 125 -1.68 4.27 -3.55
N LEU A 126 -0.73 4.61 -4.43
CA LEU A 126 -0.86 5.64 -5.48
C LEU A 126 -1.14 5.00 -6.85
#